data_AF-A0A553AGF7-F1
#
_entry.id   AF-A0A553AGF7-F1
#
_cell.length_a   1.000
_cell.length_b   1.000
_cell.length_c   1.000
_cell.angle_alpha   90.00
_cell.angle_beta   90.00
_cell.angle_gamma   90.00
#
_symmetry.space_group_name_H-M   'P 1'
#
loop_
_entity.id
_entity.type
_entity.pdbx_description
1 polymer ?
#
loop_
_entity_poly.entity_id
_entity_poly.type
_entity_poly.pdbx_seq_one_letter_code
_entity_poly.pdbx_strand_id
1 'polypeptide(L)' 'MYDAEKKYTIAKLLDDFGKEECLRCGLLAKDDNETLSLTAIGMGYLLDIEASNVKTLHEAYLAGYKQGYEQAKDE' A
#
# COMPACT_ATOMS: atom_id res chain seq x y z
N MET A 1 6.16 6.88 -19.25
CA MET A 1 5.97 7.81 -18.13
C MET A 1 5.58 7.00 -16.89
N TYR A 2 6.50 6.29 -16.21
CA TYR A 2 6.09 5.28 -15.20
C TYR A 2 7.10 4.94 -14.08
N ASP A 3 8.16 5.72 -13.89
CA ASP A 3 9.23 5.36 -12.93
C ASP A 3 9.35 6.33 -11.74
N ALA A 4 9.14 7.62 -11.96
CA ALA A 4 9.27 8.65 -10.93
C ALA A 4 8.20 8.55 -9.83
N GLU A 5 6.92 8.36 -10.20
CA GLU A 5 5.83 8.24 -9.22
C GLU A 5 5.93 6.95 -8.40
N LYS A 6 6.38 5.86 -9.03
CA LYS A 6 6.58 4.56 -8.37
C LYS A 6 7.75 4.63 -7.38
N LYS A 7 8.84 5.32 -7.76
CA LYS A 7 9.95 5.63 -6.85
C LYS A 7 9.50 6.49 -5.67
N TYR A 8 8.65 7.48 -5.91
CA TYR A 8 8.14 8.35 -4.85
C TYR A 8 7.28 7.57 -3.85
N THR A 9 6.36 6.72 -4.32
CA THR A 9 5.49 5.91 -3.44
C THR A 9 6.28 4.88 -2.63
N ILE A 10 7.27 4.21 -3.23
CA ILE A 10 8.15 3.31 -2.48
C ILE A 10 8.97 4.08 -1.44
N ALA A 11 9.57 5.22 -1.82
CA ALA A 11 10.35 6.04 -0.90
C ALA A 11 9.53 6.49 0.31
N LYS A 12 8.26 6.84 0.08
CA LYS A 12 7.33 7.24 1.14
C LYS A 12 7.05 6.12 2.14
N LEU A 13 6.68 4.93 1.64
CA LEU A 13 6.44 3.76 2.50
C LEU A 13 7.69 3.41 3.34
N LEU A 14 8.88 3.57 2.76
CA LEU A 14 10.13 3.36 3.47
C LEU A 14 10.38 4.41 4.57
N ASP A 15 9.97 5.66 4.37
CA ASP A 15 10.07 6.74 5.38
C ASP A 15 9.10 6.50 6.55
N ASP A 16 7.87 6.06 6.25
CA ASP A 16 6.82 5.87 7.25
C ASP A 16 7.03 4.61 8.13
N PHE A 17 7.45 3.50 7.52
CA PHE A 17 7.48 2.19 8.20
C PHE A 17 8.87 1.53 8.22
N GLY A 18 9.76 1.91 7.31
CA GLY A 18 11.02 1.21 7.08
C GLY A 18 10.88 -0.03 6.19
N LYS A 19 12.02 -0.45 5.61
CA LYS A 19 12.10 -1.56 4.64
C LYS A 19 11.58 -2.89 5.20
N GLU A 20 12.03 -3.28 6.38
CA GLU A 20 11.70 -4.58 6.96
C GLU A 20 10.20 -4.71 7.25
N GLU A 21 9.60 -3.66 7.80
CA GLU A 21 8.18 -3.63 8.12
C GLU A 21 7.31 -3.62 6.85
N CYS A 22 7.71 -2.85 5.83
CA CYS A 22 7.03 -2.85 4.53
C CYS A 22 7.01 -4.24 3.89
N LEU A 23 8.12 -4.99 3.99
CA LEU A 23 8.20 -6.36 3.48
C LEU A 23 7.38 -7.33 4.35
N ARG A 24 7.45 -7.20 5.68
CA ARG A 24 6.70 -8.03 6.64
C ARG A 24 5.19 -7.91 6.47
N CYS A 25 4.71 -6.67 6.24
CA CYS A 25 3.30 -6.37 6.01
C CYS A 25 2.87 -6.60 4.56
N GLY A 26 3.80 -6.94 3.65
CA GLY A 26 3.51 -7.19 2.24
C GLY A 26 3.16 -5.94 1.43
N LEU A 27 3.45 -4.74 1.94
CA LEU A 27 3.27 -3.47 1.21
C LEU A 27 4.26 -3.38 0.04
N LEU A 28 5.46 -3.89 0.25
CA LEU A 28 6.50 -4.04 -0.77
C LEU A 28 6.83 -5.51 -0.99
N ALA A 29 7.22 -5.84 -2.21
CA ALA A 29 7.85 -7.10 -2.57
C ALA A 29 9.28 -6.84 -3.02
N LYS A 30 10.12 -7.85 -2.89
CA LYS A 30 11.53 -7.81 -3.24
C LYS A 30 11.88 -8.98 -4.14
N ASP A 31 12.61 -8.71 -5.21
CA ASP A 31 13.11 -9.77 -6.09
C ASP A 31 14.52 -10.25 -5.69
N ASP A 32 15.02 -11.26 -6.40
CA ASP A 32 16.35 -11.85 -6.17
C ASP A 32 17.50 -10.87 -6.40
N ASN A 33 17.26 -9.76 -7.10
CA ASN A 33 18.23 -8.71 -7.36
C ASN A 33 18.17 -7.56 -6.35
N GLU A 34 17.51 -7.76 -5.20
CA GLU A 34 17.27 -6.73 -4.18
C GLU A 34 16.40 -5.55 -4.64
N THR A 35 15.72 -5.67 -5.79
CA THR A 35 14.86 -4.61 -6.31
C THR A 35 13.52 -4.63 -5.59
N LEU A 36 13.12 -3.49 -5.06
CA LEU A 36 11.83 -3.31 -4.40
C LEU A 36 10.74 -2.96 -5.42
N SER A 37 9.56 -3.54 -5.23
CA SER A 37 8.37 -3.28 -6.03
C SER A 37 7.16 -3.08 -5.14
N LEU A 38 6.27 -2.17 -5.54
CA LEU A 38 4.99 -1.93 -4.87
C LEU A 38 4.02 -3.09 -5.17
N THR A 39 3.42 -3.67 -4.13
CA THR A 39 2.41 -4.72 -4.29
C THR A 39 1.02 -4.13 -4.46
N ALA A 40 0.04 -4.97 -4.82
CA ALA A 40 -1.37 -4.56 -4.83
C ALA A 40 -1.85 -4.11 -3.43
N ILE A 41 -1.37 -4.77 -2.37
CA ILE A 41 -1.68 -4.40 -0.98
C ILE A 41 -1.09 -3.01 -0.66
N GLY A 42 0.18 -2.78 -1.01
CA GLY A 42 0.82 -1.47 -0.82
C GLY A 42 0.12 -0.36 -1.60
N MET A 43 -0.32 -0.65 -2.82
CA MET A 43 -1.10 0.30 -3.61
C MET A 43 -2.45 0.63 -2.97
N GLY A 44 -3.20 -0.39 -2.52
CA GLY A 44 -4.48 -0.19 -1.81
C GLY A 44 -4.30 0.61 -0.52
N TYR A 45 -3.23 0.35 0.24
CA TYR A 45 -2.89 1.16 1.41
C TYR A 45 -2.73 2.65 1.06
N LEU A 46 -1.93 2.96 0.04
CA LEU A 46 -1.67 4.33 -0.36
C LEU A 46 -2.93 5.05 -0.87
N LEU A 47 -3.76 4.35 -1.65
CA LEU A 47 -4.98 4.92 -2.23
C LEU A 47 -6.10 5.09 -1.21
N ASP A 48 -6.33 4.12 -0.34
CA ASP A 48 -7.55 4.06 0.46
C ASP A 48 -7.33 4.48 1.91
N ILE A 49 -6.16 4.17 2.47
CA ILE A 49 -5.85 4.47 3.86
C ILE A 49 -5.17 5.82 3.94
N GLU A 50 -4.06 5.97 3.22
CA GLU A 50 -3.27 7.18 3.30
C GLU A 50 -3.97 8.39 2.67
N ALA A 51 -4.47 8.27 1.43
CA ALA A 51 -5.14 9.40 0.77
C ALA A 51 -6.41 9.85 1.52
N SER A 52 -7.07 8.93 2.23
CA SER A 52 -8.24 9.23 3.06
C SER A 52 -7.89 9.81 4.44
N ASN A 53 -6.61 10.02 4.75
CA ASN A 53 -6.14 10.45 6.07
C ASN A 53 -6.68 9.57 7.21
N VAL A 54 -6.76 8.25 7.00
CA VAL A 54 -7.16 7.30 8.03
C VAL A 54 -6.09 7.24 9.11
N LYS A 55 -6.47 7.46 10.37
CA LYS A 55 -5.51 7.58 11.49
C LYS A 55 -5.62 6.45 12.50
N THR A 56 -6.73 5.71 12.49
CA THR A 56 -7.00 4.67 13.48
C THR A 56 -7.16 3.30 12.83
N LEU A 57 -6.90 2.24 13.61
CA LEU A 57 -7.06 0.86 13.15
C LEU A 57 -8.50 0.54 12.72
N HIS A 58 -9.50 1.10 13.43
CA HIS A 58 -10.91 0.89 13.12
C HIS A 58 -11.29 1.50 11.76
N GLU A 59 -10.82 2.72 11.50
CA GLU A 59 -11.01 3.38 10.20
C GLU A 59 -10.32 2.60 9.08
N ALA A 60 -9.12 2.08 9.32
CA ALA A 60 -8.39 1.30 8.31
C ALA A 60 -9.10 -0.02 7.98
N TYR A 61 -9.63 -0.70 9.00
CA TYR A 61 -10.43 -1.90 8.81
C TYR A 61 -11.71 -1.61 8.02
N LEU A 62 -12.44 -0.53 8.36
CA LEU A 62 -13.65 -0.12 7.66
C LEU A 62 -13.39 0.26 6.20
N ALA A 63 -12.28 0.96 5.92
CA ALA A 63 -11.89 1.32 4.57
C ALA A 63 -11.64 0.06 3.71
N GLY A 64 -10.86 -0.89 4.21
CA GLY A 64 -10.61 -2.16 3.52
C GLY A 64 -11.89 -3.00 3.31
N TYR A 65 -12.76 -3.08 4.32
CA TYR A 65 -14.05 -3.76 4.20
C TYR A 65 -14.93 -3.13 3.12
N LYS A 66 -15.07 -1.80 3.13
CA LYS A 66 -15.88 -1.05 2.16
C LYS A 66 -15.37 -1.26 0.74
N GLN A 67 -14.06 -1.14 0.53
CA GLN A 67 -13.44 -1.36 -0.78
C GLN A 67 -13.73 -2.77 -1.30
N GLY A 68 -13.47 -3.81 -0.50
CA GLY A 68 -13.74 -5.18 -0.91
C GLY A 68 -15.22 -5.46 -1.19
N TYR A 69 -16.11 -4.85 -0.39
CA TYR A 69 -17.56 -4.95 -0.59
C TYR A 69 -18.04 -4.27 -1.88
N GLU A 70 -17.50 -3.10 -2.21
CA GLU A 70 -17.82 -2.38 -3.46
C GLU A 70 -17.31 -3.15 -4.68
N GLN A 71 -16.07 -3.65 -4.64
CA GLN A 71 -15.50 -4.47 -5.73
C GLN A 71 -16.32 -5.73 -6.00
N ALA A 72 -16.72 -6.46 -4.96
CA ALA A 72 -17.52 -7.68 -5.10
C ALA A 72 -18.97 -7.43 -5.56
N LYS A 73 -19.46 -6.20 -5.47
CA LYS A 73 -20.78 -5.80 -5.97
C LYS A 73 -20.80 -5.47 -7.46
N ASP A 74 -19.66 -5.03 -7.97
CA ASP A 74 -19.49 -4.62 -9.36
C ASP A 74 -19.07 -5.80 -10.27
N GLU A 75 -18.86 -7.00 -9.69
CA GLU A 75 -18.69 -8.30 -10.38
C GLU A 75 -20.01 -9.08 -10.52
#